data_AF-A0A1T4JRK0-F1
#
_entry.id   AF-A0A1T4JRK0-F1
#
_cell.length_a   1.000
_cell.length_b   1.000
_cell.length_c   1.000
_cell.angle_alpha   90.00
_cell.angle_beta   90.00
_cell.angle_gamma   90.00
#
_symmetry.space_group_name_H-M   'P 1'
#
loop_
_entity.id
_entity.type
_entity.pdbx_description
1 polymer ?
#
loop_
_entity_poly.entity_id
_entity_poly.type
_entity_poly.pdbx_seq_one_letter_code
_entity_poly.pdbx_strand_id
1 'polypeptide(L)'
;MKLDNLQCNIIYDLYKNIKNLDITLYRDDSLSTGRSIYQRDYAQVLYSSSFRRLQGKTQFLGISSDKFFRNRLTHSLEVSQIAVGIAQKLNFHINEKIGKTLYDMEDIFVLQIASLAHNLGHSAFGHNGEKVLNNICKIVDFLIDDISLVPLTKEKRKLFGNFSQLQLGFKDYYYLALGLKEIVFKCLQRDQRVKEYRAKGDLVLEKLFYFYQSNPNLMSLEYSEEFSNLPSSMEEERNRVIIDYLSGMMDPFAFSEYEKYFGKIYLGKK
;
A
#
# COMPACT_ATOMS: atom_id res chain seq x y z
N MET A 1 -9.86 -0.02 22.38
CA MET A 1 -11.02 0.28 21.50
C MET A 1 -12.23 0.38 22.42
N LYS A 2 -13.26 1.19 22.12
CA LYS A 2 -14.48 1.26 22.96
C LYS A 2 -15.73 1.11 22.10
N LEU A 3 -16.20 -0.13 21.97
CA LEU A 3 -17.45 -0.48 21.29
C LEU A 3 -18.54 -0.84 22.29
N ASP A 4 -19.76 -0.43 21.99
CA ASP A 4 -20.98 -0.92 22.66
C ASP A 4 -21.57 -2.17 21.95
N ASN A 5 -22.59 -2.78 22.55
CA ASN A 5 -23.22 -4.00 22.02
C ASN A 5 -23.86 -3.80 20.64
N LEU A 6 -24.39 -2.60 20.33
CA LEU A 6 -24.98 -2.31 19.02
C LEU A 6 -23.88 -2.20 17.96
N GLN A 7 -22.80 -1.48 18.26
CA GLN A 7 -21.64 -1.36 17.38
C GLN A 7 -20.97 -2.72 17.13
N CYS A 8 -20.82 -3.57 18.17
CA CYS A 8 -20.30 -4.93 18.02
C CYS A 8 -21.18 -5.80 17.11
N ASN A 9 -22.51 -5.73 17.23
CA ASN A 9 -23.40 -6.46 16.31
C ASN A 9 -23.29 -5.93 14.87
N ILE A 10 -23.29 -4.60 14.66
CA ILE A 10 -23.16 -4.01 13.32
C ILE A 10 -21.84 -4.45 12.66
N ILE A 11 -20.71 -4.43 13.37
CA ILE A 11 -19.41 -4.88 12.81
C ILE A 11 -19.45 -6.38 12.49
N TYR A 12 -20.00 -7.20 13.38
CA TYR A 12 -20.13 -8.64 13.16
C TYR A 12 -21.00 -8.96 11.93
N ASP A 13 -22.16 -8.30 11.81
CA ASP A 13 -23.09 -8.51 10.71
C ASP A 13 -22.51 -8.00 9.37
N LEU A 14 -21.82 -6.84 9.36
CA LEU A 14 -21.08 -6.36 8.19
C LEU A 14 -20.01 -7.37 7.73
N TYR A 15 -19.23 -7.92 8.66
CA TYR A 15 -18.22 -8.93 8.34
C TYR A 15 -18.86 -10.22 7.81
N LYS A 16 -19.94 -10.73 8.44
CA LYS A 16 -20.62 -11.93 7.95
C LYS A 16 -21.26 -11.73 6.58
N ASN A 17 -21.82 -10.56 6.30
CA ASN A 17 -22.31 -10.23 4.96
C ASN A 17 -21.19 -10.26 3.91
N ILE A 18 -19.99 -9.78 4.23
CA ILE A 18 -18.82 -9.87 3.33
C ILE A 18 -18.36 -11.32 3.16
N LYS A 19 -18.30 -12.11 4.24
CA LYS A 19 -17.88 -13.53 4.17
C LYS A 19 -18.86 -14.42 3.37
N ASN A 20 -20.11 -14.01 3.28
CA ASN A 20 -21.17 -14.69 2.52
C ASN A 20 -21.26 -14.23 1.05
N LEU A 21 -20.36 -13.37 0.56
CA LEU A 21 -20.30 -13.05 -0.86
C LEU A 21 -19.74 -14.25 -1.65
N ASP A 22 -20.47 -14.68 -2.68
CA ASP A 22 -20.00 -15.71 -3.62
C ASP A 22 -18.81 -15.18 -4.44
N ILE A 23 -17.60 -15.46 -3.96
CA ILE A 23 -16.35 -15.13 -4.65
C ILE A 23 -15.83 -16.38 -5.35
N THR A 24 -15.83 -16.36 -6.69
CA THR A 24 -15.25 -17.42 -7.51
C THR A 24 -13.73 -17.45 -7.33
N LEU A 25 -13.23 -18.42 -6.58
CA LEU A 25 -11.80 -18.72 -6.49
C LEU A 25 -11.34 -19.46 -7.75
N TYR A 26 -10.26 -19.01 -8.39
CA TYR A 26 -9.51 -19.84 -9.33
C TYR A 26 -8.77 -20.93 -8.53
N ARG A 27 -9.06 -22.19 -8.80
CA ARG A 27 -8.63 -23.34 -7.97
C ARG A 27 -7.57 -24.17 -8.68
N ASP A 28 -6.51 -24.49 -7.94
CA ASP A 28 -5.65 -25.63 -8.21
C ASP A 28 -5.38 -26.36 -6.88
N ASP A 29 -6.24 -27.34 -6.61
CA ASP A 29 -6.30 -28.14 -5.38
C ASP A 29 -5.27 -29.30 -5.39
N SER A 30 -4.41 -29.40 -6.41
CA SER A 30 -3.54 -30.55 -6.66
C SER A 30 -2.36 -30.76 -5.70
N LEU A 31 -2.10 -29.82 -4.78
CA LEU A 31 -0.92 -29.85 -3.89
C LEU A 31 -1.29 -29.79 -2.40
N SER A 32 -1.42 -30.99 -1.82
CA SER A 32 -1.47 -31.20 -0.37
C SER A 32 -0.10 -30.88 0.27
N THR A 33 0.12 -29.60 0.54
CA THR A 33 1.05 -29.15 1.60
C THR A 33 0.21 -28.79 2.81
N GLY A 34 0.68 -29.06 4.04
CA GLY A 34 -0.07 -28.80 5.29
C GLY A 34 -0.25 -27.32 5.66
N ARG A 35 -0.47 -26.46 4.67
CA ARG A 35 -0.75 -25.03 4.76
C ARG A 35 -2.08 -24.73 4.06
N SER A 36 -2.88 -23.85 4.62
CA SER A 36 -4.13 -23.45 3.96
C SER A 36 -3.90 -22.56 2.74
N ILE A 37 -4.94 -22.41 1.91
CA ILE A 37 -4.86 -21.60 0.68
C ILE A 37 -4.42 -20.16 0.98
N TYR A 38 -4.96 -19.55 2.03
CA TYR A 38 -4.60 -18.19 2.42
C TYR A 38 -3.14 -18.07 2.91
N GLN A 39 -2.60 -19.13 3.52
CA GLN A 39 -1.17 -19.20 3.86
C GLN A 39 -0.28 -19.36 2.62
N ARG A 40 -0.76 -20.09 1.60
CA ARG A 40 -0.09 -20.18 0.29
C ARG A 40 -0.09 -18.81 -0.40
N ASP A 41 -1.22 -18.11 -0.44
CA ASP A 41 -1.34 -16.79 -1.09
C ASP A 41 -0.55 -15.71 -0.36
N TYR A 42 -0.56 -15.72 0.98
CA TYR A 42 0.30 -14.86 1.79
C TYR A 42 1.77 -15.07 1.46
N ALA A 43 2.22 -16.34 1.36
CA ALA A 43 3.57 -16.66 0.94
C ALA A 43 3.85 -16.21 -0.51
N GLN A 44 2.92 -16.39 -1.45
CA GLN A 44 3.08 -15.94 -2.84
C GLN A 44 3.27 -14.43 -2.94
N VAL A 45 2.48 -13.64 -2.22
CA VAL A 45 2.64 -12.17 -2.17
C VAL A 45 3.97 -11.80 -1.53
N LEU A 46 4.29 -12.36 -0.36
CA LEU A 46 5.53 -12.10 0.38
C LEU A 46 6.80 -12.46 -0.42
N TYR A 47 6.75 -13.54 -1.20
CA TYR A 47 7.85 -14.00 -2.06
C TYR A 47 7.71 -13.57 -3.53
N SER A 48 6.82 -12.64 -3.86
CA SER A 48 6.73 -12.07 -5.21
C SER A 48 7.92 -11.16 -5.51
N SER A 49 8.32 -11.09 -6.79
CA SER A 49 9.33 -10.12 -7.25
C SER A 49 8.84 -8.68 -7.01
N SER A 50 7.57 -8.40 -7.26
CA SER A 50 6.95 -7.09 -7.03
C SER A 50 6.97 -6.64 -5.57
N PHE A 51 6.74 -7.55 -4.62
CA PHE A 51 6.85 -7.23 -3.19
C PHE A 51 8.32 -7.06 -2.76
N ARG A 52 9.25 -7.92 -3.20
CA ARG A 52 10.70 -7.75 -2.94
C ARG A 52 11.22 -6.41 -3.47
N ARG A 53 10.77 -5.96 -4.65
CA ARG A 53 11.15 -4.67 -5.24
C ARG A 53 10.73 -3.47 -4.38
N LEU A 54 9.79 -3.60 -3.45
CA LEU A 54 9.49 -2.58 -2.44
C LEU A 54 10.66 -2.29 -1.48
N GLN A 55 11.69 -3.16 -1.42
CA GLN A 55 12.92 -2.91 -0.67
C GLN A 55 13.76 -1.77 -1.29
N GLY A 56 13.84 -1.74 -2.62
CA GLY A 56 14.58 -0.73 -3.39
C GLY A 56 13.73 0.46 -3.82
N LYS A 57 12.41 0.42 -3.61
CA LYS A 57 11.54 1.60 -3.71
C LYS A 57 11.57 2.36 -2.40
N THR A 58 12.05 3.60 -2.43
CA THR A 58 12.38 4.26 -1.18
C THR A 58 11.13 4.64 -0.39
N GLN A 59 11.29 4.66 0.94
CA GLN A 59 10.71 5.76 1.70
C GLN A 59 11.70 6.95 1.68
N PHE A 60 11.95 7.77 2.71
CA PHE A 60 12.15 9.24 2.53
C PHE A 60 13.02 9.66 1.35
N LEU A 61 14.20 9.07 1.22
CA LEU A 61 15.14 9.43 0.18
C LEU A 61 16.03 8.24 -0.19
N GLY A 62 16.80 8.44 -1.26
CA GLY A 62 17.72 7.47 -1.86
C GLY A 62 18.67 6.76 -0.91
N ILE A 63 19.13 5.59 -1.37
CA ILE A 63 20.04 4.69 -0.65
C ILE A 63 21.43 5.34 -0.54
N SER A 64 21.69 6.03 0.57
CA SER A 64 23.05 6.15 1.09
C SER A 64 23.33 4.92 1.98
N SER A 65 24.43 4.22 1.74
CA SER A 65 24.83 2.97 2.42
C SER A 65 24.85 3.03 3.95
N ASP A 66 24.96 4.23 4.52
CA ASP A 66 25.41 4.41 5.91
C ASP A 66 24.25 4.68 6.90
N LYS A 67 23.00 4.63 6.44
CA LYS A 67 21.81 4.82 7.29
C LYS A 67 20.70 3.87 6.89
N PHE A 68 20.22 3.08 7.85
CA PHE A 68 18.95 2.37 7.73
C PHE A 68 17.85 3.42 7.50
N PHE A 69 17.20 3.35 6.34
CA PHE A 69 16.02 4.12 6.02
C PHE A 69 14.87 3.14 5.79
N ARG A 70 13.67 3.52 6.20
CA ARG A 70 12.48 2.78 5.80
C ARG A 70 12.36 2.76 4.27
N ASN A 71 11.79 1.69 3.78
CA ASN A 71 11.40 1.50 2.39
C ASN A 71 9.93 1.08 2.35
N ARG A 72 9.38 0.91 1.15
CA ARG A 72 7.96 0.53 1.04
C ARG A 72 7.69 -0.89 1.55
N LEU A 73 8.71 -1.75 1.56
CA LEU A 73 8.67 -3.07 2.17
C LEU A 73 8.46 -2.96 3.70
N THR A 74 9.30 -2.22 4.43
CA THR A 74 9.13 -2.03 5.88
C THR A 74 7.79 -1.39 6.22
N HIS A 75 7.32 -0.44 5.39
CA HIS A 75 6.02 0.17 5.58
C HIS A 75 4.85 -0.82 5.40
N SER A 76 4.84 -1.63 4.35
CA SER A 76 3.80 -2.65 4.16
C SER A 76 3.80 -3.69 5.30
N LEU A 77 4.97 -4.05 5.84
CA LEU A 77 5.07 -4.93 7.01
C LEU A 77 4.49 -4.27 8.28
N GLU A 78 4.74 -2.98 8.50
CA GLU A 78 4.18 -2.21 9.62
C GLU A 78 2.66 -2.05 9.51
N VAL A 79 2.14 -1.73 8.31
CA VAL A 79 0.69 -1.65 8.06
C VAL A 79 0.03 -3.01 8.31
N SER A 80 0.66 -4.10 7.87
CA SER A 80 0.20 -5.47 8.13
C SER A 80 0.15 -5.79 9.63
N GLN A 81 1.19 -5.45 10.38
CA GLN A 81 1.23 -5.66 11.83
C GLN A 81 0.16 -4.85 12.57
N ILE A 82 -0.02 -3.57 12.21
CA ILE A 82 -1.05 -2.69 12.78
C ILE A 82 -2.45 -3.20 12.46
N ALA A 83 -2.70 -3.63 11.21
CA ALA A 83 -3.98 -4.19 10.79
C ALA A 83 -4.36 -5.44 11.60
N VAL A 84 -3.42 -6.37 11.80
CA VAL A 84 -3.61 -7.55 12.66
C VAL A 84 -3.92 -7.15 14.11
N GLY A 85 -3.22 -6.15 14.67
CA GLY A 85 -3.51 -5.64 16.01
C GLY A 85 -4.92 -5.03 16.15
N ILE A 86 -5.39 -4.29 15.14
CA ILE A 86 -6.76 -3.75 15.08
C ILE A 86 -7.77 -4.90 15.02
N ALA A 87 -7.55 -5.91 14.16
CA ALA A 87 -8.43 -7.07 14.05
C ALA A 87 -8.51 -7.86 15.36
N GLN A 88 -7.39 -8.13 16.02
CA GLN A 88 -7.36 -8.81 17.31
C GLN A 88 -8.16 -8.05 18.39
N LYS A 89 -8.00 -6.72 18.46
CA LYS A 89 -8.80 -5.86 19.37
C LYS A 89 -10.29 -5.89 19.01
N LEU A 90 -10.66 -5.88 17.72
CA LEU A 90 -12.05 -6.01 17.26
C LEU A 90 -12.66 -7.35 17.69
N ASN A 91 -11.96 -8.46 17.46
CA ASN A 91 -12.41 -9.79 17.85
C ASN A 91 -12.57 -9.92 19.37
N PHE A 92 -11.62 -9.38 20.16
CA PHE A 92 -11.71 -9.36 21.62
C PHE A 92 -12.99 -8.66 22.10
N HIS A 93 -13.27 -7.43 21.65
CA HIS A 93 -14.45 -6.70 22.12
C HIS A 93 -15.78 -7.29 21.60
N ILE A 94 -15.79 -7.91 20.41
CA ILE A 94 -16.98 -8.62 19.91
C ILE A 94 -17.25 -9.88 20.73
N ASN A 95 -16.20 -10.62 21.12
CA ASN A 95 -16.33 -11.76 22.01
C ASN A 95 -16.81 -11.34 23.41
N GLU A 96 -16.18 -10.30 23.99
CA GLU A 96 -16.50 -9.73 25.31
C GLU A 96 -17.96 -9.20 25.38
N LYS A 97 -18.43 -8.50 24.34
CA LYS A 97 -19.74 -7.82 24.37
C LYS A 97 -20.92 -8.66 23.89
N ILE A 98 -20.70 -9.54 22.90
CA ILE A 98 -21.80 -10.28 22.26
C ILE A 98 -21.56 -11.80 22.15
N GLY A 99 -20.47 -12.32 22.72
CA GLY A 99 -20.20 -13.76 22.79
C GLY A 99 -19.86 -14.43 21.46
N LYS A 100 -19.56 -13.65 20.41
CA LYS A 100 -19.27 -14.15 19.06
C LYS A 100 -17.78 -14.04 18.74
N THR A 101 -17.28 -14.90 17.86
CA THR A 101 -15.95 -14.73 17.24
C THR A 101 -16.13 -13.99 15.92
N LEU A 102 -15.40 -12.89 15.72
CA LEU A 102 -15.51 -12.07 14.51
C LEU A 102 -15.05 -12.87 13.28
N TYR A 103 -13.82 -13.38 13.29
CA TYR A 103 -13.17 -14.02 12.15
C TYR A 103 -12.51 -15.36 12.55
N ASP A 104 -12.22 -16.20 11.56
CA ASP A 104 -11.45 -17.43 11.72
C ASP A 104 -9.96 -17.14 11.52
N MET A 105 -9.06 -17.96 12.09
CA MET A 105 -7.60 -17.71 12.03
C MET A 105 -7.04 -17.56 10.60
N GLU A 106 -7.76 -18.05 9.60
CA GLU A 106 -7.39 -17.93 8.19
C GLU A 106 -7.62 -16.54 7.60
N ASP A 107 -8.65 -15.81 8.06
CA ASP A 107 -8.97 -14.45 7.61
C ASP A 107 -7.85 -13.45 7.94
N ILE A 108 -7.04 -13.75 8.96
CA ILE A 108 -5.84 -12.98 9.29
C ILE A 108 -4.80 -13.03 8.17
N PHE A 109 -4.72 -14.10 7.39
CA PHE A 109 -3.87 -14.13 6.19
C PHE A 109 -4.45 -13.25 5.08
N VAL A 110 -5.78 -13.22 4.88
CA VAL A 110 -6.44 -12.32 3.92
C VAL A 110 -6.18 -10.85 4.27
N LEU A 111 -6.33 -10.48 5.55
CA LEU A 111 -6.05 -9.13 6.03
C LEU A 111 -4.58 -8.73 5.82
N GLN A 112 -3.64 -9.64 6.11
CA GLN A 112 -2.23 -9.42 5.87
C GLN A 112 -1.91 -9.33 4.37
N ILE A 113 -2.49 -10.20 3.52
CA ILE A 113 -2.35 -10.13 2.06
C ILE A 113 -2.76 -8.75 1.55
N ALA A 114 -3.95 -8.27 1.92
CA ALA A 114 -4.41 -6.93 1.53
C ALA A 114 -3.47 -5.82 2.03
N SER A 115 -2.98 -5.95 3.27
CA SER A 115 -2.05 -5.01 3.89
C SER A 115 -0.63 -5.03 3.28
N LEU A 116 -0.16 -6.17 2.77
CA LEU A 116 1.10 -6.27 2.03
C LEU A 116 0.92 -5.75 0.60
N ALA A 117 -0.20 -6.10 -0.03
CA ALA A 117 -0.53 -5.81 -1.42
C ALA A 117 -0.85 -4.34 -1.70
N HIS A 118 -1.27 -3.54 -0.70
CA HIS A 118 -1.73 -2.16 -0.92
C HIS A 118 -0.73 -1.23 -1.63
N ASN A 119 0.58 -1.53 -1.54
CA ASN A 119 1.65 -0.77 -2.21
C ASN A 119 2.19 -1.43 -3.50
N LEU A 120 1.66 -2.59 -3.92
CA LEU A 120 1.97 -3.15 -5.24
C LEU A 120 1.45 -2.19 -6.32
N GLY A 121 2.22 -2.03 -7.40
CA GLY A 121 1.91 -1.07 -8.48
C GLY A 121 2.26 0.40 -8.23
N HIS A 122 2.60 0.84 -7.01
CA HIS A 122 3.02 2.23 -6.81
C HIS A 122 4.41 2.49 -7.43
N SER A 123 4.52 3.52 -8.29
CA SER A 123 5.77 4.01 -8.92
C SER A 123 6.84 4.41 -7.89
N ALA A 124 8.12 4.53 -8.29
CA ALA A 124 9.26 4.89 -7.42
C ALA A 124 9.02 6.11 -6.48
N PHE A 125 9.88 6.31 -5.46
CA PHE A 125 9.95 7.51 -4.61
C PHE A 125 8.80 7.74 -3.57
N GLY A 126 8.78 7.03 -2.42
CA GLY A 126 7.86 7.25 -1.24
C GLY A 126 8.57 7.81 0.02
N HIS A 127 7.99 7.86 1.26
CA HIS A 127 8.64 8.55 2.44
C HIS A 127 8.52 8.10 3.96
N ASN A 128 9.55 8.39 4.84
CA ASN A 128 9.82 7.90 6.27
C ASN A 128 9.30 8.79 7.46
N GLY A 129 9.65 8.45 8.74
CA GLY A 129 9.59 9.32 9.94
C GLY A 129 10.37 8.88 11.22
N GLU A 130 11.54 8.25 11.11
CA GLU A 130 12.00 7.20 12.05
C GLU A 130 12.34 7.57 13.51
N LYS A 131 12.81 8.80 13.81
CA LYS A 131 13.08 9.19 15.22
C LYS A 131 11.81 9.61 16.00
N VAL A 132 10.74 9.99 15.30
CA VAL A 132 9.44 10.26 15.91
C VAL A 132 8.70 8.94 16.17
N LEU A 133 9.01 7.90 15.39
CA LEU A 133 8.27 6.64 15.35
C LEU A 133 8.24 5.86 16.68
N ASN A 134 9.31 5.86 17.49
CA ASN A 134 9.29 5.24 18.82
C ASN A 134 8.32 5.91 19.81
N ASN A 135 8.07 7.22 19.68
CA ASN A 135 7.04 7.91 20.46
C ASN A 135 5.65 7.78 19.81
N ILE A 136 5.59 7.68 18.48
CA ILE A 136 4.36 7.42 17.73
C ILE A 136 3.78 6.05 18.07
N CYS A 137 4.56 5.02 18.42
CA CYS A 137 3.99 3.71 18.82
C CYS A 137 2.90 3.86 19.89
N LYS A 138 3.14 4.65 20.95
CA LYS A 138 2.13 4.93 21.99
C LYS A 138 0.93 5.73 21.45
N ILE A 139 1.18 6.69 20.55
CA ILE A 139 0.10 7.47 19.90
C ILE A 139 -0.73 6.56 18.98
N VAL A 140 -0.11 5.62 18.28
CA VAL A 140 -0.76 4.61 17.44
C VAL A 140 -1.60 3.68 18.29
N ASP A 141 -1.11 3.22 19.46
CA ASP A 141 -1.94 2.46 20.40
C ASP A 141 -3.19 3.24 20.84
N PHE A 142 -3.03 4.52 21.24
CA PHE A 142 -4.17 5.38 21.59
C PHE A 142 -5.13 5.61 20.41
N LEU A 143 -4.62 5.82 19.20
CA LEU A 143 -5.43 6.02 17.99
C LEU A 143 -6.16 4.73 17.58
N ILE A 144 -5.50 3.57 17.66
CA ILE A 144 -6.12 2.24 17.49
C ILE A 144 -7.24 2.06 18.53
N ASP A 145 -7.03 2.50 19.76
CA ASP A 145 -8.03 2.41 20.82
C ASP A 145 -9.20 3.40 20.70
N ASP A 146 -9.09 4.38 19.81
CA ASP A 146 -10.13 5.34 19.44
C ASP A 146 -10.90 4.97 18.15
N ILE A 147 -10.47 3.92 17.43
CA ILE A 147 -11.23 3.41 16.27
C ILE A 147 -12.61 2.94 16.73
N SER A 148 -13.65 3.42 16.07
CA SER A 148 -15.05 3.06 16.32
C SER A 148 -15.87 3.20 15.03
N LEU A 149 -17.15 2.84 15.09
CA LEU A 149 -18.09 3.17 14.02
C LEU A 149 -18.51 4.64 14.15
N VAL A 150 -18.18 5.44 13.14
CA VAL A 150 -18.54 6.86 13.04
C VAL A 150 -19.45 7.11 11.83
N PRO A 151 -20.35 8.11 11.87
CA PRO A 151 -21.16 8.46 10.71
C PRO A 151 -20.34 8.79 9.47
N LEU A 152 -20.81 8.37 8.29
CA LEU A 152 -20.22 8.80 7.03
C LEU A 152 -20.27 10.32 6.89
N THR A 153 -19.18 10.92 6.44
CA THR A 153 -19.13 12.33 6.04
C THR A 153 -20.08 12.57 4.85
N LYS A 154 -20.64 13.78 4.73
CA LYS A 154 -21.60 14.13 3.67
C LYS A 154 -21.06 13.84 2.26
N GLU A 155 -19.75 14.00 2.05
CA GLU A 155 -19.07 13.69 0.79
C GLU A 155 -19.06 12.18 0.50
N LYS A 156 -18.63 11.35 1.45
CA LYS A 156 -18.61 9.88 1.27
C LYS A 156 -20.00 9.30 1.04
N ARG A 157 -21.06 9.86 1.65
CA ARG A 157 -22.45 9.43 1.37
C ARG A 157 -22.85 9.59 -0.10
N LYS A 158 -22.29 10.59 -0.82
CA LYS A 158 -22.53 10.74 -2.27
C LYS A 158 -21.80 9.68 -3.10
N LEU A 159 -20.69 9.15 -2.61
CA LEU A 159 -19.86 8.15 -3.30
C LEU A 159 -20.33 6.71 -3.10
N PHE A 160 -20.81 6.36 -1.90
CA PHE A 160 -21.18 4.99 -1.53
C PHE A 160 -22.71 4.73 -1.47
N GLY A 161 -23.53 5.74 -1.73
CA GLY A 161 -25.00 5.62 -1.67
C GLY A 161 -25.52 5.33 -0.27
N ASN A 162 -26.64 4.61 -0.17
CA ASN A 162 -27.29 4.25 1.09
C ASN A 162 -26.72 2.97 1.75
N PHE A 163 -25.70 2.33 1.17
CA PHE A 163 -25.10 1.12 1.73
C PHE A 163 -24.24 1.44 2.95
N SER A 164 -24.84 1.25 4.14
CA SER A 164 -24.33 1.60 5.47
C SER A 164 -24.13 3.11 5.71
N GLN A 165 -24.68 3.64 6.81
CA GLN A 165 -24.50 5.05 7.19
C GLN A 165 -23.24 5.30 8.05
N LEU A 166 -22.50 4.24 8.35
CA LEU A 166 -21.38 4.21 9.30
C LEU A 166 -20.12 3.67 8.61
N GLN A 167 -18.96 4.16 9.05
CA GLN A 167 -17.64 3.70 8.63
C GLN A 167 -16.75 3.51 9.86
N LEU A 168 -15.68 2.72 9.74
CA LEU A 168 -14.60 2.77 10.72
C LEU A 168 -13.90 4.14 10.66
N GLY A 169 -13.64 4.73 11.82
CA GLY A 169 -12.93 5.99 11.97
C GLY A 169 -12.63 6.31 13.43
N PHE A 170 -11.90 7.39 13.65
CA PHE A 170 -11.55 7.90 14.98
C PHE A 170 -12.76 8.60 15.62
N LYS A 171 -13.07 8.30 16.87
CA LYS A 171 -14.21 8.86 17.59
C LYS A 171 -13.87 10.19 18.26
N ASP A 172 -12.91 10.16 19.18
CA ASP A 172 -12.53 11.30 20.03
C ASP A 172 -11.26 12.01 19.50
N TYR A 173 -10.38 11.30 18.78
CA TYR A 173 -9.09 11.81 18.29
C TYR A 173 -9.01 12.04 16.77
N TYR A 174 -10.15 12.14 16.08
CA TYR A 174 -10.19 12.42 14.62
C TYR A 174 -9.37 13.65 14.22
N TYR A 175 -9.58 14.78 14.90
CA TYR A 175 -8.85 16.03 14.60
C TYR A 175 -7.37 15.96 14.97
N LEU A 176 -6.99 15.14 15.96
CA LEU A 176 -5.59 14.88 16.29
C LEU A 176 -4.92 14.07 15.17
N ALA A 177 -5.55 12.97 14.72
CA ALA A 177 -5.03 12.17 13.62
C ALA A 177 -4.92 12.97 12.31
N LEU A 178 -5.93 13.80 11.99
CA LEU A 178 -5.93 14.69 10.83
C LEU A 178 -4.86 15.78 10.96
N GLY A 179 -4.74 16.44 12.12
CA GLY A 179 -3.74 17.45 12.40
C GLY A 179 -2.32 16.91 12.33
N LEU A 180 -2.06 15.72 12.88
CA LEU A 180 -0.78 15.02 12.76
C LEU A 180 -0.45 14.72 11.30
N LYS A 181 -1.41 14.20 10.51
CA LYS A 181 -1.25 13.96 9.07
C LYS A 181 -0.89 15.25 8.32
N GLU A 182 -1.61 16.35 8.60
CA GLU A 182 -1.34 17.65 7.97
C GLU A 182 0.01 18.25 8.36
N ILE A 183 0.38 18.20 9.64
CA ILE A 183 1.65 18.73 10.14
C ILE A 183 2.81 17.95 9.52
N VAL A 184 2.74 16.61 9.53
CA VAL A 184 3.72 15.76 8.86
C VAL A 184 3.80 16.15 7.38
N PHE A 185 2.69 16.17 6.65
CA PHE A 185 2.70 16.54 5.23
C PHE A 185 3.30 17.93 4.95
N LYS A 186 2.93 18.96 5.73
CA LYS A 186 3.46 20.33 5.62
C LYS A 186 4.95 20.41 5.94
N CYS A 187 5.43 19.68 6.95
CA CYS A 187 6.87 19.59 7.26
C CYS A 187 7.65 18.91 6.13
N LEU A 188 7.11 17.83 5.57
CA LEU A 188 7.75 17.07 4.49
C LEU A 188 7.82 17.85 3.18
N GLN A 189 6.78 18.61 2.83
CA GLN A 189 6.82 19.51 1.67
C GLN A 189 7.78 20.71 1.84
N ARG A 190 8.20 21.04 3.06
CA ARG A 190 9.16 22.12 3.32
C ARG A 190 10.61 21.70 3.13
N ASP A 191 10.92 20.41 3.22
CA ASP A 191 12.30 19.93 3.05
C ASP A 191 12.70 19.97 1.56
N GLN A 192 13.69 20.81 1.26
CA GLN A 192 14.21 21.03 -0.09
C GLN A 192 14.74 19.75 -0.74
N ARG A 193 15.31 18.82 0.04
CA ARG A 193 15.85 17.56 -0.49
C ARG A 193 14.74 16.64 -1.00
N VAL A 194 13.57 16.68 -0.36
CA VAL A 194 12.38 15.92 -0.75
C VAL A 194 11.82 16.45 -2.07
N LYS A 195 11.75 17.78 -2.21
CA LYS A 195 11.38 18.46 -3.45
C LYS A 195 12.33 18.10 -4.59
N GLU A 196 13.64 18.21 -4.36
CA GLU A 196 14.66 17.87 -5.36
C GLU A 196 14.60 16.39 -5.74
N TYR A 197 14.42 15.47 -4.78
CA TYR A 197 14.33 14.05 -5.06
C TYR A 197 13.08 13.70 -5.88
N ARG A 198 11.92 14.28 -5.55
CA ARG A 198 10.70 14.15 -6.36
C ARG A 198 10.89 14.72 -7.77
N ALA A 199 11.39 15.95 -7.90
CA ALA A 199 11.61 16.57 -9.20
C ALA A 199 12.60 15.79 -10.09
N LYS A 200 13.63 15.16 -9.49
CA LYS A 200 14.49 14.21 -10.21
C LYS A 200 13.72 12.96 -10.64
N GLY A 201 12.90 12.40 -9.75
CA GLY A 201 12.09 11.22 -10.02
C GLY A 201 11.06 11.42 -11.12
N ASP A 202 10.32 12.53 -11.09
CA ASP A 202 9.33 12.92 -12.10
C ASP A 202 10.01 13.05 -13.48
N LEU A 203 11.14 13.77 -13.55
CA LEU A 203 11.95 13.91 -14.78
C LEU A 203 12.48 12.56 -15.29
N VAL A 204 12.91 11.67 -14.40
CA VAL A 204 13.41 10.33 -14.76
C VAL A 204 12.31 9.49 -15.37
N LEU A 205 11.14 9.42 -14.72
CA LEU A 205 10.01 8.62 -15.19
C LEU A 205 9.45 9.16 -16.50
N GLU A 206 9.31 10.48 -16.64
CA GLU A 206 8.87 11.13 -17.89
C GLU A 206 9.82 10.80 -19.06
N LYS A 207 11.14 10.96 -18.86
CA LYS A 207 12.12 10.69 -19.92
C LYS A 207 12.22 9.22 -20.28
N LEU A 208 12.16 8.32 -19.30
CA LEU A 208 12.17 6.87 -19.57
C LEU A 208 10.86 6.41 -20.24
N PHE A 209 9.71 7.01 -19.92
CA PHE A 209 8.44 6.71 -20.59
C PHE A 209 8.51 6.98 -22.10
N TYR A 210 8.86 8.20 -22.50
CA TYR A 210 9.00 8.54 -23.92
C TYR A 210 10.15 7.78 -24.62
N PHE A 211 11.20 7.43 -23.87
CA PHE A 211 12.30 6.60 -24.38
C PHE A 211 11.82 5.21 -24.77
N TYR A 212 11.15 4.47 -23.88
CA TYR A 212 10.66 3.12 -24.16
C TYR A 212 9.46 3.13 -25.12
N GLN A 213 8.66 4.21 -25.18
CA GLN A 213 7.64 4.39 -26.22
C GLN A 213 8.26 4.40 -27.63
N SER A 214 9.44 4.99 -27.78
CA SER A 214 10.20 5.00 -29.04
C SER A 214 11.10 3.77 -29.24
N ASN A 215 11.51 3.10 -28.15
CA ASN A 215 12.48 2.00 -28.13
C ASN A 215 11.99 0.82 -27.27
N PRO A 216 10.85 0.19 -27.59
CA PRO A 216 10.23 -0.82 -26.71
C PRO A 216 11.13 -2.04 -26.49
N ASN A 217 11.90 -2.43 -27.50
CA ASN A 217 12.84 -3.56 -27.45
C ASN A 217 13.96 -3.42 -26.41
N LEU A 218 14.12 -2.24 -25.78
CA LEU A 218 15.08 -2.00 -24.71
C LEU A 218 14.50 -2.21 -23.30
N MET A 219 13.20 -2.52 -23.18
CA MET A 219 12.63 -3.08 -21.96
C MET A 219 13.06 -4.53 -21.76
N SER A 220 12.77 -5.13 -20.60
CA SER A 220 12.98 -6.57 -20.39
C SER A 220 12.08 -7.40 -21.31
N LEU A 221 12.59 -8.53 -21.81
CA LEU A 221 11.96 -9.40 -22.82
C LEU A 221 10.44 -9.57 -22.65
N GLU A 222 9.97 -9.93 -21.45
CA GLU A 222 8.55 -10.09 -21.10
C GLU A 222 7.68 -8.89 -21.53
N TYR A 223 8.07 -7.68 -21.10
CA TYR A 223 7.37 -6.43 -21.43
C TYR A 223 7.57 -5.99 -22.88
N SER A 224 8.73 -6.30 -23.48
CA SER A 224 9.00 -6.04 -24.90
C SER A 224 8.12 -6.91 -25.82
N GLU A 225 7.91 -8.17 -25.46
CA GLU A 225 7.01 -9.10 -26.14
C GLU A 225 5.55 -8.69 -25.94
N GLU A 226 5.13 -8.39 -24.71
CA GLU A 226 3.77 -7.89 -24.41
C GLU A 226 3.43 -6.63 -25.24
N PHE A 227 4.32 -5.64 -25.26
CA PHE A 227 4.15 -4.41 -26.04
C PHE A 227 4.09 -4.66 -27.55
N SER A 228 4.83 -5.67 -28.04
CA SER A 228 4.88 -6.02 -29.48
C SER A 228 3.67 -6.83 -29.93
N ASN A 229 3.03 -7.57 -29.02
CA ASN A 229 1.80 -8.32 -29.29
C ASN A 229 0.55 -7.42 -29.37
N LEU A 230 0.63 -6.18 -28.89
CA LEU A 230 -0.47 -5.21 -28.95
C LEU A 230 -0.52 -4.45 -30.29
N PRO A 231 -1.68 -4.37 -30.97
CA PRO A 231 -1.83 -3.59 -32.20
C PRO A 231 -1.46 -2.11 -32.03
N SER A 232 -0.91 -1.49 -33.07
CA SER A 232 -0.55 -0.06 -33.05
C SER A 232 -1.72 0.90 -32.76
N SER A 233 -2.97 0.45 -32.95
CA SER A 233 -4.18 1.20 -32.61
C SER A 233 -4.54 1.21 -31.12
N MET A 234 -3.91 0.35 -30.31
CA MET A 234 -4.11 0.24 -28.85
C MET A 234 -3.05 1.07 -28.10
N GLU A 235 -3.07 2.39 -28.29
CA GLU A 235 -2.04 3.26 -27.70
C GLU A 235 -2.12 3.29 -26.16
N GLU A 236 -3.32 3.28 -25.58
CA GLU A 236 -3.49 3.31 -24.11
C GLU A 236 -2.96 2.03 -23.45
N GLU A 237 -3.24 0.86 -24.03
CA GLU A 237 -2.74 -0.43 -23.55
C GLU A 237 -1.22 -0.52 -23.71
N ARG A 238 -0.67 -0.07 -24.84
CA ARG A 238 0.79 -0.04 -25.08
C ARG A 238 1.50 0.91 -24.11
N ASN A 239 0.91 2.08 -23.83
CA ASN A 239 1.40 3.00 -22.81
C ASN A 239 1.30 2.39 -21.40
N ARG A 240 0.28 1.56 -21.13
CA ARG A 240 0.14 0.83 -19.86
C ARG A 240 1.26 -0.20 -19.64
N VAL A 241 1.65 -0.97 -20.65
CA VAL A 241 2.79 -1.91 -20.55
C VAL A 241 4.08 -1.17 -20.13
N ILE A 242 4.33 0.02 -20.69
CA ILE A 242 5.48 0.87 -20.30
C ILE A 242 5.32 1.37 -18.85
N ILE A 243 4.13 1.82 -18.47
CA ILE A 243 3.84 2.26 -17.08
C ILE A 243 4.04 1.12 -16.08
N ASP A 244 3.64 -0.11 -16.43
CA ASP A 244 3.79 -1.29 -15.57
C ASP A 244 5.27 -1.72 -15.48
N TYR A 245 6.04 -1.62 -16.57
CA TYR A 245 7.49 -1.81 -16.56
C TYR A 245 8.20 -0.79 -15.66
N LEU A 246 7.90 0.51 -15.84
CA LEU A 246 8.47 1.61 -15.04
C LEU A 246 8.04 1.55 -13.57
N SER A 247 6.76 1.26 -13.30
CA SER A 247 6.27 1.05 -11.94
C SER A 247 6.91 -0.19 -11.30
N GLY A 248 7.31 -1.18 -12.11
CA GLY A 248 8.09 -2.33 -11.69
C GLY A 248 9.53 -2.01 -11.24
N MET A 249 10.09 -0.84 -11.57
CA MET A 249 11.48 -0.50 -11.24
C MET A 249 11.69 -0.17 -9.75
N MET A 250 12.92 -0.37 -9.29
CA MET A 250 13.43 0.20 -8.03
C MET A 250 14.09 1.55 -8.31
N ASP A 251 14.04 2.48 -7.36
CA ASP A 251 14.52 3.85 -7.53
C ASP A 251 15.99 3.91 -8.04
N PRO A 252 16.97 3.12 -7.52
CA PRO A 252 18.34 3.12 -8.04
C PRO A 252 18.46 2.57 -9.47
N PHE A 253 17.59 1.63 -9.85
CA PHE A 253 17.59 1.06 -11.19
C PHE A 253 17.04 2.06 -12.21
N ALA A 254 15.94 2.76 -11.88
CA ALA A 254 15.40 3.83 -12.70
C ALA A 254 16.42 4.98 -12.89
N PHE A 255 17.15 5.36 -11.83
CA PHE A 255 18.27 6.30 -11.98
C PHE A 255 19.39 5.75 -12.87
N SER A 256 19.79 4.48 -12.71
CA SER A 256 20.85 3.88 -13.52
C SER A 256 20.48 3.77 -15.01
N GLU A 257 19.25 3.39 -15.34
CA GLU A 257 18.76 3.35 -16.73
C GLU A 257 18.65 4.76 -17.32
N TYR A 258 18.23 5.76 -16.54
CA TYR A 258 18.28 7.14 -16.99
C TYR A 258 19.71 7.59 -17.31
N GLU A 259 20.66 7.38 -16.39
CA GLU A 259 22.05 7.86 -16.59
C GLU A 259 22.74 7.17 -17.78
N LYS A 260 22.38 5.91 -18.06
CA LYS A 260 22.83 5.13 -19.22
C LYS A 260 22.39 5.72 -20.57
N TYR A 261 21.19 6.28 -20.67
CA TYR A 261 20.65 6.82 -21.94
C TYR A 261 20.71 8.35 -22.07
N PHE A 262 20.67 9.08 -20.95
CA PHE A 262 20.58 10.54 -20.92
C PHE A 262 21.75 11.22 -20.20
N GLY A 263 22.66 10.46 -19.58
CA GLY A 263 23.74 10.98 -18.76
C GLY A 263 23.29 11.46 -17.38
N LYS A 264 24.23 12.02 -16.61
CA LYS A 264 24.00 12.39 -15.20
C LYS A 264 22.94 13.48 -15.03
N ILE A 265 22.11 13.34 -13.99
CA ILE A 265 21.03 14.28 -13.68
C ILE A 265 21.58 15.53 -12.97
N TYR A 266 21.73 16.62 -13.74
CA TYR A 266 22.05 17.95 -13.21
C TYR A 266 20.77 18.79 -13.06
N LEU A 267 20.11 18.69 -11.90
CA LEU A 267 19.27 19.80 -11.44
C LEU A 267 20.21 20.95 -11.04
N GLY A 268 20.30 21.96 -11.88
CA GLY A 268 21.31 23.00 -11.75
C GLY A 268 21.24 23.76 -10.43
N LYS A 269 22.37 23.88 -9.74
CA LYS A 269 22.60 25.03 -8.87
C LYS A 269 22.79 26.25 -9.78
N LYS A 270 21.82 27.17 -9.76
CA LYS A 270 22.10 28.59 -10.00
C LYS A 270 22.63 29.20 -8.71
#